data_AF-A0A8H7AI98-F1
#
_entry.id   AF-A0A8H7AI98-F1
#
_cell.length_a   1.000
_cell.length_b   1.000
_cell.length_c   1.000
_cell.angle_alpha   90.00
_cell.angle_beta   90.00
_cell.angle_gamma   90.00
#
_symmetry.space_group_name_H-M   'P 1'
#
loop_
_entity.id
_entity.type
_entity.pdbx_description
1 polymer ?
#
loop_
_entity_poly.entity_id
_entity_poly.type
_entity_poly.pdbx_seq_one_letter_code
_entity_poly.pdbx_strand_id
1 'polypeptide(L)'
;MIPAAEGVDVSGVQLSNSGFLPYASKLQDVAELLIEHIARLLGSSIDRVRHSYESLEPGFHLVFKRELCLKHDKLTLNDHKGRRAIQLIGHEKLVQAVADPSDALEILARLLEKGRVETVKAARMAKKGQHATDPLVMDVSNLITQAELSSQHDIDLRSNDQGMVASWKDPPHISLEGLQEITSLRDLHCHQNLALKQPMEFCTFMGGGGGSDVIQAAALAKLFTKANRIMRVPAVVSIRALLSKSTSAGERRSVWHEDDPKCNLLESSKGDLKIEPHHHGNARFVEDAIVDDFDNVRLVVDDETHDEQRRNRYEGALGENVDSIIVVDTGGDVLGGIDSHASKRAPDQDRRTQLATAQIAAANNLNAIVAIAAVGVDAPPDAQRKLEASDAVYYRFTEGDKKYLKGLYSKWHFNGTPENLKKHPEHYGKTPLAMLASFDLQPGQRGSFRALPLPESVINDFDNPWACITWIAPEMSCLILINQAKLLSVIAPQGKD
;
A
#
# COMPACT_ATOMS: atom_id res chain seq x y z
N MET A 1 71.46 -8.48 -29.66
CA MET A 1 71.77 -8.62 -31.09
C MET A 1 70.58 -9.29 -31.77
N ILE A 2 69.88 -8.54 -32.64
CA ILE A 2 69.03 -8.95 -33.80
C ILE A 2 67.75 -9.79 -33.51
N PRO A 3 66.58 -9.53 -34.14
CA PRO A 3 66.02 -8.29 -34.70
C PRO A 3 64.53 -8.03 -34.33
N ALA A 4 64.05 -6.86 -34.79
CA ALA A 4 62.65 -6.51 -34.92
C ALA A 4 61.90 -7.38 -35.96
N ALA A 5 60.59 -7.54 -35.76
CA ALA A 5 59.64 -7.91 -36.80
C ALA A 5 58.38 -7.03 -36.68
N GLU A 6 58.23 -6.16 -37.67
CA GLU A 6 56.95 -5.60 -38.15
C GLU A 6 56.01 -6.79 -38.45
N GLY A 7 54.75 -6.80 -38.03
CA GLY A 7 53.68 -6.01 -38.62
C GLY A 7 52.90 -6.85 -39.62
N VAL A 8 51.82 -7.52 -39.19
CA VAL A 8 50.64 -7.77 -40.03
C VAL A 8 49.40 -7.61 -39.17
N ASP A 9 48.62 -6.64 -39.60
CA ASP A 9 47.30 -6.22 -39.20
C ASP A 9 46.27 -7.36 -39.35
N VAL A 10 45.49 -7.62 -38.30
CA VAL A 10 44.24 -8.36 -38.41
C VAL A 10 43.14 -7.50 -37.79
N SER A 11 42.74 -6.51 -38.59
CA SER A 11 41.46 -5.83 -38.48
C SER A 11 40.31 -6.84 -38.44
N GLY A 12 39.43 -6.70 -37.45
CA GLY A 12 38.10 -7.32 -37.48
C GLY A 12 37.79 -8.20 -36.27
N VAL A 13 37.37 -7.59 -35.16
CA VAL A 13 35.96 -7.53 -34.71
C VAL A 13 35.99 -6.70 -33.41
N GLN A 14 35.87 -5.38 -33.55
CA GLN A 14 35.39 -4.55 -32.46
C GLN A 14 33.88 -4.79 -32.35
N LEU A 15 33.45 -5.39 -31.25
CA LEU A 15 32.05 -5.33 -30.83
C LEU A 15 31.71 -3.85 -30.61
N SER A 16 30.88 -3.33 -31.51
CA SER A 16 30.48 -1.93 -31.52
C SER A 16 29.68 -1.59 -30.27
N ASN A 17 30.29 -0.80 -29.40
CA ASN A 17 29.60 0.18 -28.56
C ASN A 17 28.87 1.18 -29.49
N SER A 18 27.66 0.86 -29.94
CA SER A 18 26.71 1.83 -30.48
C SER A 18 25.84 2.30 -29.31
N GLY A 19 26.01 3.47 -28.71
CA GLY A 19 26.25 4.76 -29.35
C GLY A 19 24.92 5.51 -29.50
N PHE A 20 24.17 5.71 -28.41
CA PHE A 20 23.06 6.67 -28.37
C PHE A 20 23.66 8.10 -28.31
N LEU A 21 23.43 8.91 -29.34
CA LEU A 21 23.75 10.34 -29.48
C LEU A 21 22.44 11.10 -29.77
N PRO A 22 22.33 12.45 -29.62
CA PRO A 22 23.03 13.43 -28.80
C PRO A 22 22.09 14.11 -27.75
N TYR A 23 22.66 14.97 -26.90
CA TYR A 23 22.03 15.66 -25.78
C TYR A 23 20.92 16.66 -26.16
N ALA A 24 19.76 16.51 -25.51
CA ALA A 24 18.88 17.61 -25.09
C ALA A 24 18.37 17.28 -23.66
N SER A 25 18.02 18.32 -22.89
CA SER A 25 17.94 18.28 -21.43
C SER A 25 16.53 18.52 -20.90
N LYS A 26 15.51 17.75 -21.30
CA LYS A 26 14.16 17.84 -20.71
C LYS A 26 13.51 16.46 -20.54
N LEU A 27 12.59 16.37 -19.56
CA LEU A 27 11.76 15.17 -19.28
C LEU A 27 11.03 14.61 -20.50
N GLN A 28 10.74 15.47 -21.47
CA GLN A 28 10.12 15.10 -22.74
C GLN A 28 10.99 14.10 -23.51
N ASP A 29 12.32 14.24 -23.46
CA ASP A 29 13.28 13.38 -24.16
C ASP A 29 13.23 11.92 -23.65
N VAL A 30 12.84 11.71 -22.38
CA VAL A 30 12.74 10.37 -21.77
C VAL A 30 11.49 9.61 -22.24
N ALA A 31 10.35 10.30 -22.31
CA ALA A 31 9.11 9.71 -22.80
C ALA A 31 9.21 9.38 -24.30
N GLU A 32 9.80 10.27 -25.09
CA GLU A 32 10.02 10.03 -26.52
C GLU A 32 10.85 8.76 -26.77
N LEU A 33 11.93 8.56 -26.01
CA LEU A 33 12.77 7.37 -26.14
C LEU A 33 12.00 6.07 -25.89
N LEU A 34 11.12 6.06 -24.88
CA LEU A 34 10.26 4.90 -24.61
C LEU A 34 9.27 4.68 -25.74
N ILE A 35 8.59 5.74 -26.18
CA ILE A 35 7.57 5.68 -27.25
C ILE A 35 8.18 5.15 -28.54
N GLU A 36 9.32 5.69 -28.97
CA GLU A 36 10.01 5.23 -30.18
C GLU A 36 10.46 3.77 -30.09
N HIS A 37 10.95 3.36 -28.92
CA HIS A 37 11.38 1.98 -28.70
C HIS A 37 10.20 1.00 -28.80
N ILE A 38 9.09 1.28 -28.11
CA ILE A 38 7.88 0.44 -28.16
C ILE A 38 7.27 0.43 -29.56
N ALA A 39 7.22 1.59 -30.25
CA ALA A 39 6.75 1.68 -31.63
C ALA A 39 7.57 0.78 -32.57
N ARG A 40 8.91 0.78 -32.42
CA ARG A 40 9.81 -0.08 -33.19
C ARG A 40 9.58 -1.56 -32.91
N LEU A 41 9.42 -1.95 -31.65
CA LEU A 41 9.20 -3.36 -31.27
C LEU A 41 7.88 -3.91 -31.81
N LEU A 42 6.82 -3.09 -31.79
CA LEU A 42 5.48 -3.46 -32.25
C LEU A 42 5.28 -3.32 -33.77
N GLY A 43 6.22 -2.68 -34.49
CA GLY A 43 5.97 -2.25 -35.87
C GLY A 43 4.78 -1.28 -35.99
N SER A 44 4.51 -0.52 -34.92
CA SER A 44 3.39 0.42 -34.81
C SER A 44 3.83 1.84 -35.14
N SER A 45 2.89 2.75 -35.42
CA SER A 45 3.22 4.17 -35.57
C SER A 45 3.58 4.78 -34.21
N ILE A 46 4.54 5.72 -34.23
CA ILE A 46 4.92 6.50 -33.05
C ILE A 46 3.69 7.21 -32.45
N ASP A 47 2.81 7.76 -33.29
CA ASP A 47 1.61 8.47 -32.83
C ASP A 47 0.64 7.56 -32.09
N ARG A 48 0.47 6.30 -32.52
CA ARG A 48 -0.39 5.34 -31.83
C ARG A 48 0.18 5.02 -30.44
N VAL A 49 1.48 4.76 -30.35
CA VAL A 49 2.14 4.47 -29.06
C VAL A 49 2.15 5.69 -28.15
N ARG A 50 2.37 6.88 -28.71
CA ARG A 50 2.29 8.15 -27.99
C ARG A 50 0.90 8.34 -27.38
N HIS A 51 -0.15 8.13 -28.16
CA HIS A 51 -1.52 8.23 -27.67
C HIS A 51 -1.79 7.25 -26.51
N SER A 52 -1.37 5.99 -26.66
CA SER A 52 -1.44 5.01 -25.56
C SER A 52 -0.67 5.47 -24.33
N TYR A 53 0.57 5.95 -24.49
CA TYR A 53 1.39 6.46 -23.40
C TYR A 53 0.72 7.64 -22.70
N GLU A 54 0.26 8.65 -23.44
CA GLU A 54 -0.42 9.84 -22.91
C GLU A 54 -1.75 9.53 -22.21
N SER A 55 -2.40 8.41 -22.57
CA SER A 55 -3.64 7.95 -21.93
C SER A 55 -3.43 7.24 -20.59
N LEU A 56 -2.20 6.83 -20.25
CA LEU A 56 -1.91 6.16 -18.98
C LEU A 56 -2.08 7.11 -17.79
N GLU A 57 -2.46 6.54 -16.64
CA GLU A 57 -2.49 7.28 -15.38
C GLU A 57 -1.08 7.81 -15.03
N PRO A 58 -0.93 9.01 -14.43
CA PRO A 58 0.37 9.66 -14.22
C PRO A 58 1.41 8.81 -13.47
N GLY A 59 0.98 7.91 -12.59
CA GLY A 59 1.90 7.03 -11.87
C GLY A 59 2.65 6.04 -12.77
N PHE A 60 2.06 5.62 -13.90
CA PHE A 60 2.78 4.81 -14.90
C PHE A 60 3.95 5.60 -15.52
N HIS A 61 3.74 6.88 -15.84
CA HIS A 61 4.80 7.75 -16.38
C HIS A 61 5.96 7.90 -15.40
N LEU A 62 5.66 8.03 -14.10
CA LEU A 62 6.68 8.14 -13.05
C LEU A 62 7.55 6.88 -12.94
N VAL A 63 6.94 5.68 -13.05
CA VAL A 63 7.69 4.41 -13.08
C VAL A 63 8.68 4.39 -14.25
N PHE A 64 8.24 4.74 -15.46
CA PHE A 64 9.12 4.76 -16.62
C PHE A 64 10.23 5.81 -16.51
N LYS A 65 9.87 7.03 -16.08
CA LYS A 65 10.81 8.12 -15.85
C LYS A 65 11.94 7.69 -14.91
N ARG A 66 11.59 7.08 -13.77
CA ARG A 66 12.56 6.57 -12.78
C ARG A 66 13.55 5.59 -13.41
N GLU A 67 13.05 4.56 -14.10
CA GLU A 67 13.90 3.51 -14.65
C GLU A 67 14.80 3.99 -15.79
N LEU A 68 14.32 4.92 -16.62
CA LEU A 68 15.12 5.52 -17.68
C LEU A 68 16.19 6.47 -17.11
N CYS A 69 15.89 7.23 -16.06
CA CYS A 69 16.88 8.04 -15.38
C CYS A 69 18.04 7.19 -14.83
N LEU A 70 17.76 6.00 -14.26
CA LEU A 70 18.78 5.07 -13.77
C LEU A 70 19.66 4.49 -14.88
N LYS A 71 19.12 4.26 -16.08
CA LYS A 71 19.91 3.74 -17.22
C LYS A 71 20.87 4.77 -17.80
N HIS A 72 20.56 6.05 -17.65
CA HIS A 72 21.26 7.11 -18.38
C HIS A 72 22.25 7.93 -17.55
N ASP A 73 22.40 7.67 -16.23
CA ASP A 73 23.41 8.21 -15.28
C ASP A 73 23.60 9.76 -15.27
N LYS A 74 22.82 10.48 -16.08
CA LYS A 74 23.02 11.88 -16.47
C LYS A 74 21.74 12.72 -16.34
N LEU A 75 20.63 12.07 -15.98
CA LEU A 75 19.37 12.74 -15.67
C LEU A 75 19.27 12.82 -14.14
N THR A 76 19.50 14.02 -13.62
CA THR A 76 19.60 14.33 -12.19
C THR A 76 18.28 14.09 -11.45
N LEU A 77 18.11 12.88 -10.94
CA LEU A 77 17.34 12.64 -9.73
C LEU A 77 18.37 12.51 -8.61
N ASN A 78 18.30 13.41 -7.62
CA ASN A 78 19.39 13.76 -6.72
C ASN A 78 19.91 12.64 -5.78
N ASP A 79 19.52 11.37 -5.95
CA ASP A 79 19.77 10.31 -4.95
C ASP A 79 20.11 8.91 -5.51
N HIS A 80 20.48 8.79 -6.78
CA HIS A 80 20.73 7.47 -7.40
C HIS A 80 22.14 6.90 -7.25
N LYS A 81 23.05 7.51 -6.49
CA LYS A 81 24.46 7.06 -6.43
C LYS A 81 24.56 5.57 -6.03
N GLY A 82 24.95 4.72 -6.98
CA GLY A 82 25.10 3.28 -6.80
C GLY A 82 23.84 2.43 -7.00
N ARG A 83 22.69 3.04 -7.37
CA ARG A 83 21.47 2.31 -7.75
C ARG A 83 21.54 1.94 -9.24
N ARG A 84 21.03 0.76 -9.60
CA ARG A 84 21.06 0.23 -10.97
C ARG A 84 19.64 -0.02 -11.45
N ALA A 85 19.39 0.22 -12.73
CA ALA A 85 18.13 -0.11 -13.37
C ALA A 85 17.93 -1.63 -13.45
N ILE A 86 16.67 -2.07 -13.45
CA ILE A 86 16.33 -3.47 -13.64
C ILE A 86 16.54 -3.85 -15.12
N GLN A 87 17.25 -4.96 -15.34
CA GLN A 87 17.44 -5.54 -16.66
C GLN A 87 16.38 -6.61 -16.93
N LEU A 88 15.55 -6.37 -17.95
CA LEU A 88 14.52 -7.32 -18.38
C LEU A 88 15.05 -8.19 -19.54
N ILE A 89 15.13 -9.50 -19.34
CA ILE A 89 15.45 -10.48 -20.38
C ILE A 89 14.16 -10.97 -21.03
N GLY A 90 14.07 -10.89 -22.36
CA GLY A 90 12.90 -11.35 -23.12
C GLY A 90 11.77 -10.31 -23.31
N HIS A 91 11.93 -9.09 -22.79
CA HIS A 91 10.91 -8.04 -22.87
C HIS A 91 10.50 -7.68 -24.31
N GLU A 92 11.44 -7.71 -25.26
CA GLU A 92 11.17 -7.43 -26.68
C GLU A 92 10.13 -8.41 -27.26
N LYS A 93 10.30 -9.70 -26.98
CA LYS A 93 9.38 -10.76 -27.40
C LYS A 93 8.05 -10.68 -26.67
N LEU A 94 8.05 -10.29 -25.40
CA LEU A 94 6.84 -10.07 -24.63
C LEU A 94 6.00 -8.92 -25.23
N VAL A 95 6.63 -7.78 -25.50
CA VAL A 95 5.98 -6.64 -26.15
C VAL A 95 5.37 -7.05 -27.49
N GLN A 96 6.12 -7.79 -28.31
CA GLN A 96 5.63 -8.33 -29.59
C GLN A 96 4.43 -9.29 -29.43
N ALA A 97 4.42 -10.12 -28.39
CA ALA A 97 3.35 -11.07 -28.14
C ALA A 97 2.05 -10.42 -27.66
N VAL A 98 2.14 -9.31 -26.93
CA VAL A 98 0.97 -8.55 -26.45
C VAL A 98 0.28 -7.78 -27.59
N ALA A 99 1.05 -7.31 -28.57
CA ALA A 99 0.62 -6.58 -29.76
C ALA A 99 -0.06 -5.20 -29.53
N ASP A 100 -0.83 -5.01 -28.45
CA ASP A 100 -1.41 -3.72 -28.10
C ASP A 100 -0.41 -2.82 -27.33
N PRO A 101 -0.20 -1.56 -27.76
CA PRO A 101 0.72 -0.67 -27.08
C PRO A 101 0.35 -0.31 -25.65
N SER A 102 -0.93 -0.18 -25.32
CA SER A 102 -1.36 0.18 -23.97
C SER A 102 -1.08 -0.96 -23.01
N ASP A 103 -1.48 -2.19 -23.36
CA ASP A 103 -1.20 -3.38 -22.57
C ASP A 103 0.32 -3.59 -22.40
N ALA A 104 1.10 -3.41 -23.47
CA ALA A 104 2.56 -3.54 -23.41
C ALA A 104 3.19 -2.53 -22.42
N LEU A 105 2.74 -1.27 -22.44
CA LEU A 105 3.21 -0.26 -21.49
C LEU A 105 2.80 -0.61 -20.05
N GLU A 106 1.55 -1.00 -19.82
CA GLU A 106 1.09 -1.38 -18.48
C GLU A 106 1.88 -2.57 -17.91
N ILE A 107 2.10 -3.62 -18.70
CA ILE A 107 2.88 -4.80 -18.28
C ILE A 107 4.32 -4.41 -17.93
N LEU A 108 4.97 -3.60 -18.78
CA LEU A 108 6.34 -3.17 -18.53
C LEU A 108 6.44 -2.33 -17.25
N ALA A 109 5.52 -1.40 -17.03
CA ALA A 109 5.51 -0.61 -15.80
C ALA A 109 5.28 -1.50 -14.56
N ARG A 110 4.39 -2.49 -14.65
CA ARG A 110 4.15 -3.46 -13.57
C ARG A 110 5.38 -4.32 -13.26
N LEU A 111 6.09 -4.78 -14.28
CA LEU A 111 7.35 -5.53 -14.13
C LEU A 111 8.43 -4.69 -13.43
N LEU A 112 8.63 -3.46 -13.91
CA LEU A 112 9.61 -2.54 -13.34
C LEU A 112 9.29 -2.21 -11.88
N GLU A 113 8.01 -1.94 -11.58
CA GLU A 113 7.59 -1.62 -10.22
C GLU A 113 7.72 -2.81 -9.27
N LYS A 114 7.30 -4.01 -9.69
CA LYS A 114 7.46 -5.24 -8.87
C LYS A 114 8.92 -5.60 -8.66
N GLY A 115 9.74 -5.55 -9.72
CA GLY A 115 11.16 -5.84 -9.61
C GLY A 115 11.88 -4.87 -8.67
N ARG A 116 11.47 -3.60 -8.68
CA ARG A 116 12.01 -2.60 -7.74
C ARG A 116 11.63 -2.96 -6.31
N VAL A 117 10.37 -3.25 -6.05
CA VAL A 117 9.89 -3.65 -4.71
C VAL A 117 10.68 -4.85 -4.18
N GLU A 118 10.89 -5.89 -5.00
CA GLU A 118 11.68 -7.06 -4.61
C GLU A 118 13.16 -6.73 -4.37
N THR A 119 13.76 -5.86 -5.18
CA THR A 119 15.13 -5.36 -4.96
C THR A 119 15.26 -4.62 -3.63
N VAL A 120 14.27 -3.77 -3.28
CA VAL A 120 14.24 -3.07 -1.99
C VAL A 120 14.10 -4.05 -0.82
N LYS A 121 13.24 -5.06 -0.95
CA LYS A 121 13.09 -6.11 0.05
C LYS A 121 14.38 -6.91 0.24
N ALA A 122 15.03 -7.33 -0.84
CA ALA A 122 16.31 -8.03 -0.82
C ALA A 122 17.41 -7.20 -0.14
N ALA A 123 17.55 -5.91 -0.50
CA ALA A 123 18.51 -5.01 0.13
C ALA A 123 18.26 -4.85 1.64
N ARG A 124 16.98 -4.79 2.07
CA ARG A 124 16.60 -4.75 3.48
C ARG A 124 16.91 -6.05 4.22
N MET A 125 16.83 -7.21 3.57
CA MET A 125 17.23 -8.51 4.13
C MET A 125 18.76 -8.59 4.28
N ALA A 126 19.51 -8.18 3.25
CA ALA A 126 20.97 -8.13 3.29
C ALA A 126 21.50 -7.23 4.42
N LYS A 127 20.90 -6.04 4.61
CA LYS A 127 21.21 -5.14 5.75
C LYS A 127 21.00 -5.80 7.13
N LYS A 128 20.25 -6.89 7.21
CA LYS A 128 19.99 -7.67 8.44
C LYS A 128 20.84 -8.93 8.53
N GLY A 129 21.87 -9.06 7.70
CA GLY A 129 22.76 -10.22 7.66
C GLY A 129 22.12 -11.48 7.10
N GLN A 130 20.96 -11.37 6.44
CA GLN A 130 20.34 -12.50 5.74
C GLN A 130 20.92 -12.59 4.33
N HIS A 131 21.15 -13.81 3.84
CA HIS A 131 21.51 -14.03 2.44
C HIS A 131 20.38 -13.52 1.55
N ALA A 132 20.69 -12.54 0.69
CA ALA A 132 19.81 -12.04 -0.33
C ALA A 132 20.62 -11.85 -1.62
N THR A 133 20.16 -12.43 -2.72
CA THR A 133 20.65 -12.12 -4.06
C THR A 133 20.18 -10.72 -4.42
N ASP A 134 21.04 -9.91 -5.05
CA ASP A 134 20.68 -8.59 -5.59
C ASP A 134 19.97 -8.81 -6.94
N PRO A 135 18.63 -8.76 -7.00
CA PRO A 135 17.89 -9.29 -8.14
C PRO A 135 17.70 -8.20 -9.20
N LEU A 136 18.78 -7.75 -9.82
CA LEU A 136 18.70 -6.71 -10.84
C LEU A 136 18.38 -7.23 -12.24
N VAL A 137 18.39 -8.55 -12.41
CA VAL A 137 18.04 -9.21 -13.66
C VAL A 137 16.71 -9.92 -13.48
N MET A 138 15.78 -9.71 -14.41
CA MET A 138 14.46 -10.34 -14.44
C MET A 138 14.23 -11.00 -15.80
N ASP A 139 14.05 -12.32 -15.81
CA ASP A 139 13.62 -13.06 -16.98
C ASP A 139 12.09 -13.07 -17.08
N VAL A 140 11.58 -12.52 -18.19
CA VAL A 140 10.14 -12.43 -18.47
C VAL A 140 9.68 -13.40 -19.55
N SER A 141 10.54 -14.32 -19.96
CA SER A 141 10.27 -15.24 -21.08
C SER A 141 9.05 -16.12 -20.85
N ASN A 142 8.77 -16.50 -19.59
CA ASN A 142 7.59 -17.31 -19.24
C ASN A 142 6.26 -16.56 -19.40
N LEU A 143 6.28 -15.22 -19.51
CA LEU A 143 5.07 -14.44 -19.75
C LEU A 143 4.63 -14.48 -21.22
N ILE A 144 5.54 -14.80 -22.14
CA ILE A 144 5.33 -14.67 -23.60
C ILE A 144 4.24 -15.61 -24.10
N THR A 145 4.23 -16.86 -23.65
CA THR A 145 3.33 -17.91 -24.15
C THR A 145 1.86 -17.71 -23.76
N GLN A 146 1.60 -16.76 -22.87
CA GLN A 146 0.28 -16.44 -22.33
C GLN A 146 0.10 -14.91 -22.22
N ALA A 147 0.70 -14.16 -23.15
CA ALA A 147 0.70 -12.70 -23.12
C ALA A 147 -0.72 -12.09 -23.19
N GLU A 148 -1.68 -12.82 -23.77
CA GLU A 148 -3.10 -12.48 -23.81
C GLU A 148 -3.77 -12.42 -22.44
N LEU A 149 -3.16 -13.04 -21.41
CA LEU A 149 -3.67 -13.04 -20.03
C LEU A 149 -3.35 -11.76 -19.25
N SER A 150 -2.57 -10.86 -19.84
CA SER A 150 -1.93 -9.73 -19.18
C SER A 150 -2.86 -8.75 -18.48
N SER A 151 -4.04 -8.49 -19.05
CA SER A 151 -5.06 -7.60 -18.50
C SER A 151 -5.84 -8.22 -17.32
N GLN A 152 -5.76 -9.54 -17.15
CA GLN A 152 -6.55 -10.31 -16.18
C GLN A 152 -5.72 -10.93 -15.06
N HIS A 153 -4.39 -10.99 -15.22
CA HIS A 153 -3.50 -11.69 -14.30
C HIS A 153 -2.48 -10.74 -13.68
N ASP A 154 -2.09 -11.03 -12.45
CA ASP A 154 -0.95 -10.39 -11.79
C ASP A 154 0.38 -11.07 -12.19
N ILE A 155 1.50 -10.42 -11.86
CA ILE A 155 2.85 -10.96 -12.08
C ILE A 155 3.41 -11.43 -10.74
N ASP A 156 3.83 -12.69 -10.69
CA ASP A 156 4.64 -13.27 -9.62
C ASP A 156 6.12 -13.16 -9.97
N LEU A 157 6.96 -12.83 -8.99
CA LEU A 157 8.41 -12.79 -9.15
C LEU A 157 9.05 -13.80 -8.20
N ARG A 158 9.81 -14.74 -8.75
CA ARG A 158 10.54 -15.74 -7.97
C ARG A 158 12.03 -15.50 -8.11
N SER A 159 12.71 -15.33 -6.99
CA SER A 159 14.16 -15.19 -6.96
C SER A 159 14.85 -16.53 -7.21
N ASN A 160 15.94 -16.52 -7.97
CA ASN A 160 16.85 -17.65 -8.18
C ASN A 160 18.31 -17.15 -8.17
N ASP A 161 19.26 -18.05 -8.44
CA ASP A 161 20.70 -17.73 -8.43
C ASP A 161 21.12 -16.72 -9.52
N GLN A 162 20.30 -16.55 -10.57
CA GLN A 162 20.59 -15.70 -11.72
C GLN A 162 19.82 -14.36 -11.70
N GLY A 163 18.91 -14.16 -10.74
CA GLY A 163 18.05 -12.98 -10.64
C GLY A 163 16.62 -13.37 -10.27
N MET A 164 15.65 -12.84 -11.01
CA MET A 164 14.22 -13.14 -10.86
C MET A 164 13.66 -13.77 -12.12
N VAL A 165 12.66 -14.64 -11.95
CA VAL A 165 11.84 -15.15 -13.03
C VAL A 165 10.41 -14.67 -12.81
N ALA A 166 9.83 -14.06 -13.84
CA ALA A 166 8.45 -13.61 -13.83
C ALA A 166 7.50 -14.69 -14.36
N SER A 167 6.34 -14.84 -13.73
CA SER A 167 5.25 -15.71 -14.20
C SER A 167 3.89 -15.06 -13.96
N TRP A 168 2.90 -15.43 -14.76
CA TRP A 168 1.51 -15.03 -14.51
C TRP A 168 0.99 -15.70 -13.24
N LYS A 169 0.16 -15.00 -12.49
CA LYS A 169 -0.65 -15.53 -11.40
C LYS A 169 -2.00 -14.84 -11.37
N ASP A 170 -2.99 -15.46 -10.73
CA ASP A 170 -4.25 -14.78 -10.49
C ASP A 170 -4.02 -13.54 -9.61
N PRO A 171 -4.77 -12.44 -9.85
CA PRO A 171 -4.77 -11.32 -8.94
C PRO A 171 -5.31 -11.76 -7.57
N PRO A 172 -5.03 -10.99 -6.49
CA PRO A 172 -5.59 -11.30 -5.18
C PRO A 172 -7.11 -11.47 -5.27
N HIS A 173 -7.58 -12.66 -4.92
CA HIS A 173 -9.00 -13.02 -5.00
C HIS A 173 -9.64 -12.93 -3.63
N ILE A 174 -10.41 -11.88 -3.42
CA ILE A 174 -11.37 -11.76 -2.31
C ILE A 174 -12.75 -11.81 -2.95
N SER A 175 -13.54 -12.82 -2.57
CA SER A 175 -14.92 -12.96 -3.02
C SER A 175 -15.86 -12.67 -1.87
N LEU A 176 -16.95 -11.97 -2.19
CA LEU A 176 -18.07 -11.77 -1.27
C LEU A 176 -19.05 -12.96 -1.30
N GLU A 177 -18.88 -13.89 -2.25
CA GLU A 177 -19.68 -15.11 -2.30
C GLU A 177 -19.47 -15.93 -1.03
N GLY A 178 -20.57 -16.38 -0.42
CA GLY A 178 -20.54 -17.11 0.84
C GLY A 178 -20.48 -16.23 2.10
N LEU A 179 -20.16 -14.94 1.99
CA LEU A 179 -20.25 -14.00 3.10
C LEU A 179 -21.68 -13.43 3.21
N GLN A 180 -22.14 -13.17 4.44
CA GLN A 180 -23.45 -12.55 4.65
C GLN A 180 -23.38 -11.04 4.47
N GLU A 181 -24.38 -10.49 3.77
CA GLU A 181 -24.51 -9.06 3.56
C GLU A 181 -25.26 -8.38 4.72
N ILE A 182 -24.65 -7.34 5.27
CA ILE A 182 -25.33 -6.32 6.05
C ILE A 182 -25.94 -5.34 5.05
N THR A 183 -27.26 -5.22 5.03
CA THR A 183 -27.96 -4.29 4.13
C THR A 183 -27.97 -2.85 4.64
N SER A 184 -27.71 -2.66 5.94
CA SER A 184 -27.79 -1.36 6.62
C SER A 184 -26.89 -1.35 7.85
N LEU A 185 -26.00 -0.35 7.93
CA LEU A 185 -25.14 -0.14 9.10
C LEU A 185 -25.91 0.18 10.39
N ARG A 186 -27.20 0.56 10.30
CA ARG A 186 -28.07 0.76 11.48
C ARG A 186 -28.40 -0.56 12.16
N ASP A 187 -28.49 -1.62 11.38
CA ASP A 187 -28.98 -2.92 11.81
C ASP A 187 -27.83 -3.86 12.21
N LEU A 188 -26.63 -3.31 12.39
CA LEU A 188 -25.45 -4.06 12.80
C LEU A 188 -25.68 -4.84 14.10
N HIS A 189 -26.41 -4.25 15.05
CA HIS A 189 -26.79 -4.85 16.34
C HIS A 189 -27.65 -6.12 16.21
N CYS A 190 -28.33 -6.31 15.07
CA CYS A 190 -29.14 -7.50 14.80
C CYS A 190 -28.35 -8.63 14.12
N HIS A 191 -27.11 -8.37 13.69
CA HIS A 191 -26.37 -9.34 12.88
C HIS A 191 -25.73 -10.43 13.75
N GLN A 192 -26.24 -11.65 13.63
CA GLN A 192 -25.85 -12.78 14.50
C GLN A 192 -24.35 -13.11 14.44
N ASN A 193 -23.73 -13.04 13.25
CA ASN A 193 -22.32 -13.38 13.08
C ASN A 193 -21.34 -12.48 13.86
N LEU A 194 -21.74 -11.23 14.14
CA LEU A 194 -20.92 -10.29 14.92
C LEU A 194 -21.03 -10.52 16.43
N ALA A 195 -22.03 -11.28 16.89
CA ALA A 195 -22.21 -11.70 18.28
C ALA A 195 -22.06 -10.53 19.28
N LEU A 196 -22.72 -9.41 18.99
CA LEU A 196 -22.66 -8.21 19.82
C LEU A 196 -23.37 -8.46 21.15
N LYS A 197 -22.70 -8.07 22.24
CA LYS A 197 -23.17 -8.25 23.62
C LYS A 197 -24.18 -7.16 24.02
N GLN A 198 -24.03 -5.98 23.44
CA GLN A 198 -24.82 -4.78 23.73
C GLN A 198 -24.94 -3.89 22.48
N PRO A 199 -25.91 -2.96 22.43
CA PRO A 199 -25.97 -1.94 21.39
C PRO A 199 -24.68 -1.12 21.31
N MET A 200 -24.38 -0.59 20.12
CA MET A 200 -23.19 0.22 19.87
C MET A 200 -23.55 1.72 19.93
N GLU A 201 -23.71 2.27 21.13
CA GLU A 201 -24.07 3.69 21.33
C GLU A 201 -22.83 4.58 21.42
N PHE A 202 -21.76 4.09 22.05
CA PHE A 202 -20.50 4.80 22.27
C PHE A 202 -19.35 3.96 21.70
N CYS A 203 -19.04 4.23 20.43
CA CYS A 203 -18.11 3.41 19.66
C CYS A 203 -16.81 4.17 19.38
N THR A 204 -15.70 3.63 19.86
CA THR A 204 -14.36 4.14 19.54
C THR A 204 -13.84 3.46 18.28
N PHE A 205 -13.34 4.27 17.35
CA PHE A 205 -12.76 3.81 16.09
C PHE A 205 -11.24 3.92 16.18
N MET A 206 -10.54 2.83 15.92
CA MET A 206 -9.10 2.72 16.12
C MET A 206 -8.43 2.25 14.84
N GLY A 207 -7.51 3.03 14.27
CA GLY A 207 -6.65 2.57 13.19
C GLY A 207 -5.69 1.51 13.72
N GLY A 208 -5.80 0.28 13.21
CA GLY A 208 -5.12 -0.90 13.75
C GLY A 208 -3.62 -0.95 13.46
N GLY A 209 -3.24 -0.47 12.27
CA GLY A 209 -1.89 -0.56 11.73
C GLY A 209 -1.16 0.78 11.60
N GLY A 210 0.10 0.68 11.20
CA GLY A 210 1.01 1.82 11.07
C GLY A 210 0.84 2.55 9.74
N GLY A 211 -0.07 3.52 9.63
CA GLY A 211 -0.26 4.17 8.34
C GLY A 211 -1.38 5.19 8.25
N SER A 212 -2.19 5.09 7.21
CA SER A 212 -3.35 5.97 7.02
C SER A 212 -4.58 5.45 7.75
N ASP A 213 -4.51 4.30 8.43
CA ASP A 213 -5.66 3.60 9.03
C ASP A 213 -6.55 4.47 9.90
N VAL A 214 -5.98 5.46 10.60
CA VAL A 214 -6.76 6.44 11.36
C VAL A 214 -7.69 7.29 10.47
N ILE A 215 -7.30 7.58 9.24
CA ILE A 215 -8.13 8.30 8.25
C ILE A 215 -9.32 7.43 7.84
N GLN A 216 -9.12 6.14 7.60
CA GLN A 216 -10.25 5.22 7.38
C GLN A 216 -11.10 5.06 8.63
N ALA A 217 -10.49 4.97 9.82
CA ALA A 217 -11.20 4.91 11.08
C ALA A 217 -12.11 6.13 11.28
N ALA A 218 -11.58 7.33 11.01
CA ALA A 218 -12.34 8.57 10.98
C ALA A 218 -13.46 8.56 9.92
N ALA A 219 -13.16 8.13 8.69
CA ALA A 219 -14.15 8.05 7.61
C ALA A 219 -15.32 7.13 7.99
N LEU A 220 -15.01 5.96 8.54
CA LEU A 220 -16.00 5.00 9.02
C LEU A 220 -16.75 5.54 10.23
N ALA A 221 -16.09 6.19 11.19
CA ALA A 221 -16.76 6.83 12.32
C ALA A 221 -17.85 7.82 11.88
N LYS A 222 -17.53 8.68 10.89
CA LYS A 222 -18.50 9.60 10.28
C LYS A 222 -19.62 8.87 9.53
N LEU A 223 -19.28 7.82 8.78
CA LEU A 223 -20.25 7.01 8.04
C LEU A 223 -21.24 6.31 8.98
N PHE A 224 -20.74 5.66 10.02
CA PHE A 224 -21.54 4.98 11.03
C PHE A 224 -22.41 5.95 11.82
N THR A 225 -21.89 7.13 12.21
CA THR A 225 -22.69 8.18 12.88
C THR A 225 -23.80 8.72 11.97
N LYS A 226 -23.51 8.91 10.68
CA LYS A 226 -24.50 9.33 9.68
C LYS A 226 -25.59 8.27 9.51
N ALA A 227 -25.21 6.99 9.47
CA ALA A 227 -26.15 5.88 9.39
C ALA A 227 -26.95 5.79 10.70
N ASN A 228 -26.31 5.57 11.84
CA ASN A 228 -26.91 5.45 13.15
C ASN A 228 -26.80 6.76 13.94
N ARG A 229 -27.85 7.60 13.88
CA ARG A 229 -27.89 8.93 14.50
C ARG A 229 -27.70 8.95 16.02
N ILE A 230 -27.82 7.81 16.69
CA ILE A 230 -27.68 7.69 18.15
C ILE A 230 -26.22 7.40 18.52
N MET A 231 -25.44 6.81 17.60
CA MET A 231 -24.04 6.49 17.83
C MET A 231 -23.22 7.76 18.05
N ARG A 232 -22.41 7.73 19.10
CA ARG A 232 -21.40 8.73 19.45
C ARG A 232 -20.02 8.11 19.30
N VAL A 233 -19.03 8.97 19.04
CA VAL A 233 -17.64 8.58 18.83
C VAL A 233 -16.79 9.20 19.94
N PRO A 234 -16.56 8.50 21.07
CA PRO A 234 -15.80 9.02 22.19
C PRO A 234 -14.34 9.34 21.86
N ALA A 235 -13.76 8.58 20.92
CA ALA A 235 -12.43 8.82 20.39
C ALA A 235 -12.26 8.25 18.97
N VAL A 236 -11.35 8.88 18.22
CA VAL A 236 -10.70 8.27 17.06
C VAL A 236 -9.22 8.07 17.41
N VAL A 237 -8.75 6.83 17.39
CA VAL A 237 -7.42 6.46 17.88
C VAL A 237 -6.52 6.07 16.72
N SER A 238 -5.37 6.74 16.60
CA SER A 238 -4.28 6.39 15.70
C SER A 238 -3.22 5.60 16.46
N ILE A 239 -2.95 4.36 16.04
CA ILE A 239 -1.87 3.56 16.60
C ILE A 239 -0.65 3.63 15.70
N ARG A 240 0.50 4.01 16.27
CA ARG A 240 1.77 4.11 15.53
C ARG A 240 2.88 3.34 16.22
N ALA A 241 3.58 2.47 15.48
CA ALA A 241 4.80 1.84 15.98
C ALA A 241 5.83 2.87 16.50
N LEU A 242 6.45 2.56 17.63
CA LEU A 242 7.59 3.30 18.15
C LEU A 242 8.83 3.06 17.27
N LEU A 243 9.33 4.12 16.65
CA LEU A 243 10.63 4.08 15.98
C LEU A 243 11.68 4.66 16.93
N SER A 244 12.54 3.80 17.48
CA SER A 244 13.59 4.20 18.43
C SER A 244 14.66 5.10 17.79
N LYS A 245 14.83 5.02 16.47
CA LYS A 245 15.70 5.89 15.65
C LYS A 245 15.10 6.10 14.27
N SER A 246 15.39 7.25 13.65
CA SER A 246 15.17 7.41 12.21
C SER A 246 16.03 6.41 11.46
N THR A 247 15.42 5.63 10.60
CA THR A 247 16.06 4.65 9.73
C THR A 247 15.73 5.00 8.28
N SER A 248 16.40 4.37 7.32
CA SER A 248 16.01 4.45 5.90
C SER A 248 14.59 3.90 5.61
N ALA A 249 13.88 3.38 6.62
CA ALA A 249 12.54 2.83 6.51
C ALA A 249 11.48 3.64 7.28
N GLY A 250 11.86 4.74 7.93
CA GLY A 250 10.94 5.61 8.67
C GLY A 250 11.63 6.49 9.70
N GLU A 251 11.05 7.64 9.99
CA GLU A 251 11.57 8.63 10.93
C GLU A 251 11.05 8.40 12.35
N ARG A 252 11.86 8.73 13.37
CA ARG A 252 11.38 8.79 14.76
C ARG A 252 10.27 9.85 14.84
N ARG A 253 9.08 9.40 15.25
CA ARG A 253 7.90 10.25 15.37
C ARG A 253 8.07 11.25 16.49
N SER A 254 7.77 12.50 16.17
CA SER A 254 7.70 13.60 17.11
C SER A 254 6.44 14.41 16.81
N VAL A 255 5.75 14.81 17.86
CA VAL A 255 4.66 15.78 17.79
C VAL A 255 5.04 16.94 18.67
N TRP A 256 4.84 18.15 18.20
CA TRP A 256 5.16 19.37 18.92
C TRP A 256 4.05 20.40 18.75
N HIS A 257 3.99 21.35 19.67
CA HIS A 257 3.13 22.51 19.55
C HIS A 257 3.81 23.55 18.62
N GLU A 258 3.05 24.30 17.83
CA GLU A 258 3.59 25.34 16.92
C GLU A 258 4.56 26.32 17.60
N ASP A 259 4.21 26.78 18.80
CA ASP A 259 5.03 27.67 19.64
C ASP A 259 6.26 27.03 20.30
N ASP A 260 6.36 25.70 20.38
CA ASP A 260 7.50 25.00 20.97
C ASP A 260 7.91 23.76 20.17
N PRO A 261 8.60 23.93 19.03
CA PRO A 261 9.02 22.83 18.17
C PRO A 261 10.12 21.96 18.78
N LYS A 262 10.64 22.29 19.97
CA LYS A 262 11.69 21.50 20.64
C LYS A 262 11.12 20.48 21.63
N CYS A 263 9.87 20.64 22.04
CA CYS A 263 9.22 19.75 22.98
C CYS A 263 8.49 18.62 22.24
N ASN A 264 9.00 17.38 22.35
CA ASN A 264 8.30 16.22 21.81
C ASN A 264 7.17 15.79 22.76
N LEU A 265 5.95 16.20 22.44
CA LEU A 265 4.74 15.96 23.22
C LEU A 265 4.44 14.47 23.41
N LEU A 266 4.80 13.62 22.44
CA LEU A 266 4.64 12.17 22.56
C LEU A 266 5.47 11.56 23.69
N GLU A 267 6.66 12.11 23.95
CA GLU A 267 7.51 11.64 25.04
C GLU A 267 6.96 12.11 26.39
N SER A 268 6.55 13.38 26.48
CA SER A 268 5.96 13.91 27.71
C SER A 268 4.63 13.26 28.06
N SER A 269 3.85 12.84 27.07
CA SER A 269 2.57 12.14 27.27
C SER A 269 2.73 10.64 27.52
N LYS A 270 3.97 10.14 27.61
CA LYS A 270 4.29 8.71 27.74
C LYS A 270 3.68 7.87 26.61
N GLY A 271 3.53 8.44 25.42
CA GLY A 271 3.08 7.73 24.22
C GLY A 271 1.57 7.61 24.05
N ASP A 272 0.76 8.40 24.77
CA ASP A 272 -0.68 8.57 24.52
C ASP A 272 -1.03 10.05 24.55
N LEU A 273 -1.23 10.65 23.38
CA LEU A 273 -1.38 12.09 23.19
C LEU A 273 -2.73 12.43 22.57
N LYS A 274 -3.47 13.40 23.14
CA LYS A 274 -4.57 14.04 22.44
C LYS A 274 -4.01 14.99 21.38
N ILE A 275 -4.44 14.84 20.14
CA ILE A 275 -4.07 15.75 19.06
C ILE A 275 -4.98 16.97 19.09
N GLU A 276 -4.38 18.14 18.92
CA GLU A 276 -5.04 19.45 18.90
C GLU A 276 -4.66 20.19 17.61
N PRO A 277 -5.46 21.15 17.13
CA PRO A 277 -5.26 21.78 15.81
C PRO A 277 -3.91 22.47 15.60
N HIS A 278 -3.25 22.93 16.67
CA HIS A 278 -1.95 23.60 16.64
C HIS A 278 -0.76 22.63 16.83
N HIS A 279 -1.03 21.32 16.89
CA HIS A 279 0.01 20.31 16.89
C HIS A 279 0.53 20.08 15.48
N HIS A 280 1.85 19.93 15.37
CA HIS A 280 2.53 19.53 14.15
C HIS A 280 3.35 18.27 14.42
N GLY A 281 3.63 17.52 13.37
CA GLY A 281 4.44 16.31 13.47
C GLY A 281 5.25 16.03 12.22
N ASN A 282 6.23 15.15 12.37
CA ASN A 282 7.02 14.61 11.26
C ASN A 282 6.51 13.22 10.84
N ALA A 283 7.27 12.51 9.99
CA ALA A 283 7.06 11.08 9.74
C ALA A 283 5.64 10.71 9.27
N ARG A 284 5.02 11.58 8.45
CA ARG A 284 3.65 11.44 7.95
C ARG A 284 2.61 11.55 9.10
N PHE A 285 2.60 12.70 9.74
CA PHE A 285 1.55 13.11 10.67
C PHE A 285 0.28 13.32 9.86
N VAL A 286 -0.72 12.46 10.05
CA VAL A 286 -1.98 12.48 9.30
C VAL A 286 -3.18 12.79 10.20
N GLU A 287 -2.95 12.76 11.51
CA GLU A 287 -3.95 13.03 12.53
C GLU A 287 -4.43 14.48 12.48
N ASP A 288 -3.59 15.40 12.00
CA ASP A 288 -3.91 16.79 11.70
C ASP A 288 -5.05 16.92 10.68
N ALA A 289 -5.14 16.00 9.71
CA ALA A 289 -6.15 16.06 8.67
C ALA A 289 -7.60 15.88 9.21
N ILE A 290 -7.75 15.26 10.38
CA ILE A 290 -9.05 14.90 10.97
C ILE A 290 -9.35 15.59 12.30
N VAL A 291 -8.40 16.33 12.88
CA VAL A 291 -8.52 16.88 14.24
C VAL A 291 -9.69 17.85 14.40
N ASP A 292 -10.03 18.61 13.36
CA ASP A 292 -11.18 19.54 13.37
C ASP A 292 -12.54 18.84 13.29
N ASP A 293 -12.56 17.54 13.00
CA ASP A 293 -13.80 16.77 12.81
C ASP A 293 -14.20 15.94 14.02
N PHE A 294 -13.33 15.81 15.03
CA PHE A 294 -13.58 14.99 16.21
C PHE A 294 -13.07 15.69 17.47
N ASP A 295 -13.87 15.66 18.53
CA ASP A 295 -13.51 16.28 19.82
C ASP A 295 -12.29 15.60 20.49
N ASN A 296 -11.98 14.37 20.08
CA ASN A 296 -10.95 13.53 20.70
C ASN A 296 -10.25 12.62 19.68
N VAL A 297 -9.27 13.17 18.98
CA VAL A 297 -8.29 12.38 18.21
C VAL A 297 -7.12 12.02 19.12
N ARG A 298 -6.83 10.73 19.29
CA ARG A 298 -5.73 10.22 20.12
C ARG A 298 -4.65 9.61 19.25
N LEU A 299 -3.40 9.97 19.51
CA LEU A 299 -2.23 9.33 18.94
C LEU A 299 -1.56 8.46 20.00
N VAL A 300 -1.53 7.16 19.76
CA VAL A 300 -1.02 6.16 20.69
C VAL A 300 0.18 5.44 20.07
N VAL A 301 1.24 5.33 20.85
CA VAL A 301 2.47 4.65 20.46
C VAL A 301 2.35 3.15 20.77
N ASP A 302 2.56 2.31 19.77
CA ASP A 302 2.77 0.87 19.92
C ASP A 302 4.26 0.59 20.22
N ASP A 303 4.56 0.20 21.45
CA ASP A 303 5.89 -0.29 21.83
C ASP A 303 5.85 -1.82 21.94
N GLU A 304 6.73 -2.47 21.17
CA GLU A 304 6.83 -3.93 21.11
C GLU A 304 7.35 -4.56 22.40
N THR A 305 8.01 -3.78 23.26
CA THR A 305 8.76 -4.29 24.42
C THR A 305 7.98 -4.32 25.73
N HIS A 306 6.83 -3.63 25.82
CA HIS A 306 6.08 -3.45 27.07
C HIS A 306 4.57 -3.67 26.86
N ASP A 307 4.14 -4.94 26.80
CA ASP A 307 2.75 -5.33 26.52
C ASP A 307 1.72 -4.69 27.47
N GLU A 308 1.99 -4.67 28.77
CA GLU A 308 1.08 -4.09 29.75
C GLU A 308 0.95 -2.57 29.59
N GLN A 309 2.08 -1.86 29.41
CA GLN A 309 2.07 -0.42 29.19
C GLN A 309 1.40 -0.05 27.86
N ARG A 310 1.57 -0.88 26.83
CA ARG A 310 0.83 -0.74 25.56
C ARG A 310 -0.67 -0.86 25.80
N ARG A 311 -1.12 -1.93 26.46
CA ARG A 311 -2.54 -2.14 26.78
C ARG A 311 -3.12 -0.97 27.57
N ASN A 312 -2.42 -0.50 28.61
CA ASN A 312 -2.88 0.62 29.43
C ASN A 312 -3.01 1.93 28.63
N ARG A 313 -2.10 2.19 27.67
CA ARG A 313 -2.21 3.34 26.75
C ARG A 313 -3.41 3.21 25.81
N TYR A 314 -3.66 2.01 25.29
CA TYR A 314 -4.78 1.76 24.39
C TYR A 314 -6.10 1.96 25.12
N GLU A 315 -6.20 1.41 26.33
CA GLU A 315 -7.35 1.54 27.22
C GLU A 315 -7.61 3.00 27.61
N GLY A 316 -6.57 3.76 27.97
CA GLY A 316 -6.66 5.18 28.29
C GLY A 316 -7.10 6.05 27.10
N ALA A 317 -6.80 5.64 25.87
CA ALA A 317 -7.17 6.35 24.65
C ALA A 317 -8.61 6.08 24.19
N LEU A 318 -9.32 5.12 24.78
CA LEU A 318 -10.67 4.75 24.32
C LEU A 318 -11.69 5.89 24.47
N GLY A 319 -11.52 6.77 25.47
CA GLY A 319 -12.49 7.79 25.82
C GLY A 319 -13.52 7.30 26.85
N GLU A 320 -14.46 8.16 27.21
CA GLU A 320 -15.42 7.89 28.29
C GLU A 320 -16.63 7.08 27.82
N ASN A 321 -17.14 6.20 28.69
CA ASN A 321 -18.39 5.44 28.51
C ASN A 321 -18.45 4.58 27.23
N VAL A 322 -17.30 4.10 26.75
CA VAL A 322 -17.22 3.26 25.55
C VAL A 322 -17.92 1.92 25.81
N ASP A 323 -18.75 1.49 24.86
CA ASP A 323 -19.39 0.17 24.86
C ASP A 323 -18.83 -0.76 23.77
N SER A 324 -18.16 -0.18 22.77
CA SER A 324 -17.72 -0.88 21.56
C SER A 324 -16.42 -0.31 21.00
N ILE A 325 -15.57 -1.19 20.51
CA ILE A 325 -14.34 -0.86 19.78
C ILE A 325 -14.46 -1.40 18.37
N ILE A 326 -14.26 -0.54 17.37
CA ILE A 326 -14.02 -0.95 15.98
C ILE A 326 -12.55 -0.70 15.67
N VAL A 327 -11.79 -1.79 15.49
CA VAL A 327 -10.42 -1.71 14.99
C VAL A 327 -10.45 -1.77 13.47
N VAL A 328 -9.97 -0.71 12.82
CA VAL A 328 -9.96 -0.56 11.38
C VAL A 328 -8.59 -0.92 10.83
N ASP A 329 -8.55 -1.98 10.04
CA ASP A 329 -7.41 -2.33 9.21
C ASP A 329 -7.67 -1.87 7.77
N THR A 330 -6.60 -1.59 7.05
CA THR A 330 -6.70 -1.15 5.67
C THR A 330 -6.01 -2.15 4.75
N GLY A 331 -6.75 -2.68 3.79
CA GLY A 331 -6.26 -3.67 2.84
C GLY A 331 -6.50 -5.12 3.25
N GLY A 332 -6.27 -5.50 4.50
CA GLY A 332 -6.45 -6.87 4.99
C GLY A 332 -5.19 -7.53 5.53
N ASP A 333 -4.14 -6.76 5.83
CA ASP A 333 -2.93 -7.25 6.50
C ASP A 333 -3.24 -7.86 7.87
N VAL A 334 -4.33 -7.44 8.52
CA VAL A 334 -4.82 -8.04 9.77
C VAL A 334 -5.20 -9.51 9.64
N LEU A 335 -5.44 -10.00 8.42
CA LEU A 335 -5.66 -11.43 8.13
C LEU A 335 -4.34 -12.22 8.13
N GLY A 336 -3.18 -11.57 8.22
CA GLY A 336 -1.87 -12.19 8.29
C GLY A 336 -1.68 -13.04 9.57
N GLY A 337 -1.17 -14.26 9.42
CA GLY A 337 -0.79 -15.15 10.53
C GLY A 337 0.73 -15.42 10.56
N ILE A 338 1.22 -16.03 11.65
CA ILE A 338 2.66 -16.34 11.87
C ILE A 338 3.25 -17.25 10.78
N ASP A 339 2.42 -18.10 10.15
CA ASP A 339 2.86 -19.06 9.13
C ASP A 339 3.11 -18.44 7.76
N SER A 340 2.80 -17.15 7.56
CA SER A 340 3.24 -16.45 6.37
C SER A 340 4.72 -16.09 6.53
N HIS A 341 5.59 -16.85 5.86
CA HIS A 341 7.04 -16.59 5.77
C HIS A 341 7.43 -15.18 5.24
N ALA A 342 6.45 -14.31 4.95
CA ALA A 342 6.61 -13.07 4.20
C ALA A 342 6.79 -11.79 5.03
N SER A 343 6.52 -11.73 6.34
CA SER A 343 6.59 -10.43 7.02
C SER A 343 6.80 -10.49 8.54
N LYS A 344 8.06 -10.50 8.98
CA LYS A 344 8.44 -10.24 10.39
C LYS A 344 8.42 -8.75 10.78
N ARG A 345 7.59 -7.90 10.16
CA ARG A 345 7.70 -6.42 10.33
C ARG A 345 6.42 -5.58 10.32
N ALA A 346 5.30 -6.10 9.83
CA ALA A 346 4.00 -5.41 9.84
C ALA A 346 2.88 -6.25 10.52
N PRO A 347 2.79 -7.59 10.32
CA PRO A 347 1.86 -8.45 11.06
C PRO A 347 2.02 -8.40 12.58
N ASP A 348 3.14 -7.87 13.05
CA ASP A 348 3.42 -7.72 14.47
C ASP A 348 2.61 -6.58 15.09
N GLN A 349 2.45 -5.41 14.43
CA GLN A 349 1.65 -4.31 14.98
C GLN A 349 0.17 -4.65 14.94
N ASP A 350 -0.37 -5.04 13.78
CA ASP A 350 -1.79 -5.35 13.63
C ASP A 350 -2.22 -6.43 14.62
N ARG A 351 -1.46 -7.53 14.70
CA ARG A 351 -1.73 -8.61 15.66
C ARG A 351 -1.63 -8.14 17.11
N ARG A 352 -0.61 -7.35 17.47
CA ARG A 352 -0.51 -6.80 18.85
C ARG A 352 -1.69 -5.89 19.17
N THR A 353 -2.16 -5.11 18.20
CA THR A 353 -3.35 -4.31 18.35
C THR A 353 -4.58 -5.18 18.56
N GLN A 354 -4.79 -6.21 17.74
CA GLN A 354 -5.90 -7.14 17.89
C GLN A 354 -5.89 -7.84 19.26
N LEU A 355 -4.73 -8.32 19.71
CA LEU A 355 -4.59 -8.98 21.01
C LEU A 355 -4.85 -8.02 22.18
N ALA A 356 -4.28 -6.81 22.14
CA ALA A 356 -4.44 -5.83 23.21
C ALA A 356 -5.90 -5.37 23.34
N THR A 357 -6.54 -5.05 22.21
CA THR A 357 -7.95 -4.63 22.17
C THR A 357 -8.91 -5.74 22.57
N ALA A 358 -8.63 -7.00 22.19
CA ALA A 358 -9.42 -8.14 22.65
C ALA A 358 -9.35 -8.33 24.17
N GLN A 359 -8.15 -8.14 24.77
CA GLN A 359 -7.98 -8.18 26.22
C GLN A 359 -8.75 -7.04 26.90
N ILE A 360 -8.69 -5.82 26.38
CA ILE A 360 -9.44 -4.67 26.92
C ILE A 360 -10.94 -4.90 26.81
N ALA A 361 -11.42 -5.39 25.67
CA ALA A 361 -12.83 -5.67 25.44
C ALA A 361 -13.34 -6.80 26.33
N ALA A 362 -12.53 -7.83 26.60
CA ALA A 362 -12.87 -8.89 27.54
C ALA A 362 -12.96 -8.35 28.98
N ALA A 363 -11.98 -7.54 29.41
CA ALA A 363 -11.91 -7.00 30.78
C ALA A 363 -13.05 -6.02 31.09
N ASN A 364 -13.48 -5.22 30.11
CA ASN A 364 -14.50 -4.19 30.27
C ASN A 364 -15.87 -4.58 29.70
N ASN A 365 -16.03 -5.85 29.29
CA ASN A 365 -17.23 -6.38 28.65
C ASN A 365 -17.72 -5.56 27.42
N LEU A 366 -16.78 -5.11 26.58
CA LEU A 366 -17.07 -4.34 25.36
C LEU A 366 -17.37 -5.27 24.18
N ASN A 367 -18.03 -4.71 23.16
CA ASN A 367 -18.01 -5.27 21.81
C ASN A 367 -16.65 -4.98 21.17
N ALA A 368 -16.11 -5.92 20.40
CA ALA A 368 -14.90 -5.71 19.61
C ALA A 368 -15.07 -6.27 18.20
N ILE A 369 -14.95 -5.38 17.22
CA ILE A 369 -15.15 -5.68 15.80
C ILE A 369 -13.89 -5.25 15.05
N VAL A 370 -13.48 -6.04 14.08
CA VAL A 370 -12.48 -5.66 13.09
C VAL A 370 -13.18 -5.26 11.81
N ALA A 371 -12.84 -4.08 11.31
CA ALA A 371 -13.33 -3.56 10.05
C ALA A 371 -12.18 -3.50 9.05
N ILE A 372 -12.34 -4.12 7.88
CA ILE A 372 -11.35 -4.08 6.80
C ILE A 372 -11.92 -3.23 5.66
N ALA A 373 -11.27 -2.10 5.41
CA ALA A 373 -11.56 -1.24 4.26
C ALA A 373 -10.59 -1.54 3.12
N ALA A 374 -11.03 -1.41 1.86
CA ALA A 374 -10.22 -1.67 0.67
C ALA A 374 -9.65 -3.12 0.64
N VAL A 375 -10.47 -4.10 1.00
CA VAL A 375 -10.02 -5.50 1.15
C VAL A 375 -9.31 -6.02 -0.12
N GLY A 376 -8.20 -6.74 0.08
CA GLY A 376 -7.36 -7.29 -0.99
C GLY A 376 -6.05 -6.53 -1.23
N VAL A 377 -5.92 -5.28 -0.76
CA VAL A 377 -4.62 -4.58 -0.79
C VAL A 377 -3.72 -5.17 0.29
N ASP A 378 -2.51 -5.60 -0.09
CA ASP A 378 -1.50 -6.21 0.80
C ASP A 378 -1.95 -7.50 1.56
N ALA A 379 -3.22 -7.89 1.47
CA ALA A 379 -3.78 -9.07 2.11
C ALA A 379 -2.99 -10.38 1.81
N PRO A 380 -2.90 -11.31 2.77
CA PRO A 380 -2.17 -12.56 2.57
C PRO A 380 -2.86 -13.47 1.54
N PRO A 381 -2.13 -14.39 0.89
CA PRO A 381 -2.72 -15.30 -0.10
C PRO A 381 -3.87 -16.17 0.40
N ASP A 382 -3.95 -16.44 1.71
CA ASP A 382 -5.01 -17.24 2.34
C ASP A 382 -6.12 -16.38 2.98
N ALA A 383 -6.19 -15.09 2.63
CA ALA A 383 -7.17 -14.14 3.17
C ALA A 383 -8.62 -14.60 2.98
N GLN A 384 -9.00 -15.08 1.79
CA GLN A 384 -10.36 -15.56 1.50
C GLN A 384 -10.80 -16.64 2.48
N ARG A 385 -9.97 -17.68 2.66
CA ARG A 385 -10.24 -18.80 3.58
C ARG A 385 -10.45 -18.31 5.03
N LYS A 386 -9.69 -17.30 5.45
CA LYS A 386 -9.79 -16.72 6.80
C LYS A 386 -11.05 -15.89 6.97
N LEU A 387 -11.46 -15.13 5.95
CA LEU A 387 -12.73 -14.41 5.96
C LEU A 387 -13.90 -15.38 6.16
N GLU A 388 -13.95 -16.45 5.35
CA GLU A 388 -14.96 -17.50 5.46
C GLU A 388 -14.95 -18.17 6.84
N ALA A 389 -13.78 -18.59 7.32
CA ALA A 389 -13.64 -19.27 8.61
C ALA A 389 -13.95 -18.37 9.83
N SER A 390 -13.89 -17.06 9.67
CA SER A 390 -14.18 -16.09 10.74
C SER A 390 -15.65 -15.64 10.77
N ASP A 391 -16.51 -16.23 9.93
CA ASP A 391 -17.89 -15.80 9.69
C ASP A 391 -17.97 -14.30 9.35
N ALA A 392 -17.02 -13.81 8.55
CA ALA A 392 -16.98 -12.42 8.14
C ALA A 392 -18.29 -12.03 7.42
N VAL A 393 -18.67 -10.78 7.61
CA VAL A 393 -19.84 -10.18 6.96
C VAL A 393 -19.40 -8.95 6.20
N TYR A 394 -20.18 -8.54 5.19
CA TYR A 394 -19.83 -7.37 4.40
C TYR A 394 -20.95 -6.36 4.32
N TYR A 395 -20.59 -5.09 4.20
CA TYR A 395 -21.49 -3.99 3.86
C TYR A 395 -21.06 -3.40 2.52
N ARG A 396 -21.95 -3.38 1.53
CA ARG A 396 -21.67 -2.73 0.25
C ARG A 396 -21.97 -1.23 0.36
N PHE A 397 -21.00 -0.39 0.07
CA PHE A 397 -21.23 1.06 0.08
C PHE A 397 -22.26 1.44 -0.97
N THR A 398 -23.31 2.15 -0.54
CA THR A 398 -24.28 2.74 -1.46
C THR A 398 -23.64 3.91 -2.22
N GLU A 399 -24.25 4.35 -3.32
CA GLU A 399 -23.79 5.57 -4.02
C GLU A 399 -23.80 6.81 -3.10
N GLY A 400 -24.73 6.86 -2.14
CA GLY A 400 -24.78 7.90 -1.12
C GLY A 400 -23.60 7.85 -0.15
N ASP A 401 -23.09 6.66 0.16
CA ASP A 401 -21.92 6.46 1.00
C ASP A 401 -20.64 6.78 0.23
N LYS A 402 -20.50 6.27 -1.00
CA LYS A 402 -19.37 6.58 -1.88
C LYS A 402 -19.19 8.09 -2.07
N LYS A 403 -20.28 8.82 -2.36
CA LYS A 403 -20.26 10.28 -2.50
C LYS A 403 -19.88 10.97 -1.18
N TYR A 404 -20.39 10.48 -0.06
CA TYR A 404 -20.08 11.05 1.25
C TYR A 404 -18.62 10.84 1.64
N LEU A 405 -18.11 9.62 1.49
CA LEU A 405 -16.72 9.26 1.73
C LEU A 405 -15.78 10.04 0.82
N LYS A 406 -16.06 10.15 -0.49
CA LYS A 406 -15.32 11.03 -1.42
C LYS A 406 -15.24 12.47 -0.91
N GLY A 407 -16.35 12.99 -0.38
CA GLY A 407 -16.38 14.32 0.24
C GLY A 407 -15.47 14.44 1.46
N LEU A 408 -15.44 13.45 2.36
CA LEU A 408 -14.55 13.42 3.52
C LEU A 408 -13.08 13.34 3.10
N TYR A 409 -12.71 12.41 2.21
CA TYR A 409 -11.34 12.31 1.72
C TYR A 409 -10.88 13.57 0.98
N SER A 410 -11.78 14.25 0.27
CA SER A 410 -11.47 15.55 -0.33
C SER A 410 -11.28 16.65 0.70
N LYS A 411 -12.09 16.67 1.77
CA LYS A 411 -11.94 17.62 2.89
C LYS A 411 -10.61 17.43 3.61
N TRP A 412 -10.20 16.18 3.82
CA TRP A 412 -8.98 15.82 4.54
C TRP A 412 -7.74 15.75 3.62
N HIS A 413 -7.86 16.17 2.36
CA HIS A 413 -6.77 16.13 1.36
C HIS A 413 -6.23 14.74 0.98
N PHE A 414 -6.93 13.66 1.33
CA PHE A 414 -6.61 12.26 1.01
C PHE A 414 -7.25 11.75 -0.31
N ASN A 415 -7.49 12.62 -1.29
CA ASN A 415 -8.17 12.25 -2.55
C ASN A 415 -7.21 12.01 -3.74
N GLY A 416 -5.90 12.24 -3.56
CA GLY A 416 -4.88 12.01 -4.58
C GLY A 416 -4.88 13.00 -5.76
N THR A 417 -5.56 14.15 -5.67
CA THR A 417 -5.46 15.15 -6.74
C THR A 417 -4.04 15.76 -6.80
N PRO A 418 -3.56 16.17 -7.99
CA PRO A 418 -2.23 16.79 -8.12
C PRO A 418 -2.03 18.00 -7.19
N GLU A 419 -3.07 18.81 -6.99
CA GLU A 419 -3.03 19.97 -6.09
C GLU A 419 -2.86 19.55 -4.63
N ASN A 420 -3.54 18.48 -4.21
CA ASN A 420 -3.43 17.96 -2.84
C ASN A 420 -2.07 17.31 -2.62
N LEU A 421 -1.59 16.47 -3.55
CA LEU A 421 -0.25 15.87 -3.45
C LEU A 421 0.87 16.92 -3.42
N LYS A 422 0.66 18.09 -4.03
CA LYS A 422 1.61 19.20 -3.99
C LYS A 422 1.56 20.00 -2.67
N LYS A 423 0.37 20.24 -2.12
CA LYS A 423 0.18 21.06 -0.91
C LYS A 423 0.34 20.27 0.38
N HIS A 424 -0.06 19.01 0.37
CA HIS A 424 -0.09 18.08 1.49
C HIS A 424 0.56 16.75 1.08
N PRO A 425 1.88 16.75 0.76
CA PRO A 425 2.58 15.55 0.32
C PRO A 425 2.61 14.41 1.35
N GLU A 426 2.23 14.69 2.59
CA GLU A 426 2.06 13.73 3.69
C GLU A 426 0.66 13.10 3.76
N HIS A 427 -0.36 13.73 3.16
CA HIS A 427 -1.76 13.27 3.19
C HIS A 427 -2.07 12.27 2.06
N TYR A 428 -1.46 11.09 2.16
CA TYR A 428 -1.71 9.98 1.25
C TYR A 428 -1.75 8.62 1.96
N GLY A 429 -2.36 7.65 1.28
CA GLY A 429 -2.32 6.24 1.66
C GLY A 429 -2.69 5.36 0.45
N LYS A 430 -2.08 4.17 0.36
CA LYS A 430 -2.44 3.22 -0.71
C LYS A 430 -3.90 2.81 -0.63
N THR A 431 -4.37 2.51 0.57
CA THR A 431 -5.68 1.92 0.83
C THR A 431 -6.85 2.91 0.70
N PRO A 432 -6.77 4.19 1.15
CA PRO A 432 -7.79 5.19 0.79
C PRO A 432 -7.92 5.37 -0.72
N LEU A 433 -6.79 5.48 -1.42
CA LEU A 433 -6.78 5.72 -2.86
C LEU A 433 -7.28 4.51 -3.66
N ALA A 434 -6.94 3.29 -3.24
CA ALA A 434 -7.47 2.07 -3.84
C ALA A 434 -8.99 1.96 -3.63
N MET A 435 -9.49 2.30 -2.44
CA MET A 435 -10.93 2.34 -2.17
C MET A 435 -11.63 3.38 -3.04
N LEU A 436 -11.09 4.60 -3.12
CA LEU A 436 -11.64 5.67 -3.97
C LEU A 436 -11.67 5.27 -5.45
N ALA A 437 -10.61 4.64 -5.95
CA ALA A 437 -10.57 4.11 -7.32
C ALA A 437 -11.64 3.03 -7.55
N SER A 438 -11.90 2.17 -6.57
CA SER A 438 -12.96 1.15 -6.68
C SER A 438 -14.37 1.76 -6.73
N PHE A 439 -14.58 2.95 -6.16
CA PHE A 439 -15.86 3.66 -6.24
C PHE A 439 -16.19 4.15 -7.66
N ASP A 440 -15.19 4.27 -8.53
CA ASP A 440 -15.37 4.69 -9.93
C ASP A 440 -15.58 3.52 -10.89
N LEU A 441 -15.48 2.28 -10.41
CA LEU A 441 -15.79 1.09 -11.20
C LEU A 441 -17.29 1.04 -11.50
N GLN A 442 -17.62 0.76 -12.76
CA GLN A 442 -19.00 0.57 -13.19
C GLN A 442 -19.57 -0.76 -12.65
N PRO A 443 -20.89 -0.86 -12.42
CA PRO A 443 -21.51 -2.13 -12.06
C PRO A 443 -21.17 -3.24 -13.07
N GLY A 444 -20.66 -4.38 -12.57
CA GLY A 444 -20.22 -5.51 -13.40
C GLY A 444 -18.85 -5.34 -14.07
N GLN A 445 -18.16 -4.21 -13.88
CA GLN A 445 -16.79 -4.04 -14.31
C GLN A 445 -15.88 -4.98 -13.51
N ARG A 446 -15.02 -5.71 -14.22
CA ARG A 446 -13.96 -6.52 -13.59
C ARG A 446 -12.89 -5.60 -12.97
N GLY A 447 -12.10 -6.16 -12.05
CA GLY A 447 -10.95 -5.45 -11.53
C GLY A 447 -9.95 -5.08 -12.64
N SER A 448 -9.07 -4.11 -12.33
CA SER A 448 -8.04 -3.64 -13.25
C SER A 448 -6.83 -3.12 -12.49
N PHE A 449 -5.66 -3.15 -13.10
CA PHE A 449 -4.48 -2.50 -12.52
C PHE A 449 -4.59 -1.00 -12.68
N ARG A 450 -4.33 -0.27 -11.60
CA ARG A 450 -4.26 1.19 -11.60
C ARG A 450 -3.01 1.68 -10.89
N ALA A 451 -2.44 2.76 -11.40
CA ALA A 451 -1.39 3.49 -10.72
C ALA A 451 -2.02 4.47 -9.72
N LEU A 452 -1.91 4.14 -8.44
CA LEU A 452 -2.42 4.97 -7.37
C LEU A 452 -1.73 6.34 -7.38
N PRO A 453 -2.46 7.45 -7.20
CA PRO A 453 -1.90 8.80 -7.22
C PRO A 453 -1.14 9.08 -5.91
N LEU A 454 0.08 8.58 -5.83
CA LEU A 454 1.01 8.80 -4.72
C LEU A 454 1.96 9.97 -5.05
N PRO A 455 2.54 10.65 -4.03
CA PRO A 455 3.54 11.68 -4.26
C PRO A 455 4.75 11.15 -5.05
N GLU A 456 5.32 11.98 -5.93
CA GLU A 456 6.51 11.60 -6.72
C GLU A 456 7.69 11.21 -5.81
N SER A 457 7.86 11.88 -4.67
CA SER A 457 8.87 11.56 -3.66
C SER A 457 8.73 10.14 -3.10
N VAL A 458 7.52 9.58 -3.09
CA VAL A 458 7.22 8.24 -2.58
C VAL A 458 7.42 7.19 -3.66
N ILE A 459 7.02 7.48 -4.90
CA ILE A 459 7.19 6.57 -6.05
C ILE A 459 8.67 6.44 -6.45
N ASN A 460 9.44 7.52 -6.30
CA ASN A 460 10.85 7.57 -6.63
C ASN A 460 11.79 7.21 -5.46
N ASP A 461 11.24 6.88 -4.28
CA ASP A 461 12.05 6.44 -3.14
C ASP A 461 12.55 4.99 -3.34
N PHE A 462 13.88 4.85 -3.40
CA PHE A 462 14.59 3.56 -3.57
C PHE A 462 14.67 2.72 -2.31
N ASP A 463 14.23 3.23 -1.17
CA ASP A 463 14.12 2.48 0.06
C ASP A 463 12.66 2.19 0.43
N ASN A 464 11.68 2.74 -0.31
CA ASN A 464 10.25 2.48 -0.11
C ASN A 464 9.82 1.14 -0.73
N PRO A 465 9.31 0.16 0.04
CA PRO A 465 8.93 -1.15 -0.47
C PRO A 465 7.49 -1.16 -1.04
N TRP A 466 6.80 -0.03 -1.10
CA TRP A 466 5.41 0.04 -1.55
C TRP A 466 5.34 0.06 -3.07
N ALA A 467 4.47 -0.76 -3.65
CA ALA A 467 4.10 -0.64 -5.05
C ALA A 467 3.11 0.51 -5.25
N CYS A 468 3.30 1.32 -6.29
CA CYS A 468 2.32 2.34 -6.69
C CYS A 468 1.24 1.80 -7.65
N ILE A 469 1.46 0.63 -8.26
CA ILE A 469 0.49 -0.02 -9.16
C ILE A 469 -0.18 -1.17 -8.39
N THR A 470 -1.51 -1.12 -8.31
CA THR A 470 -2.32 -2.05 -7.51
C THR A 470 -3.50 -2.56 -8.33
N TRP A 471 -3.89 -3.81 -8.12
CA TRP A 471 -5.13 -4.36 -8.64
C TRP A 471 -6.32 -3.77 -7.89
N ILE A 472 -7.18 -3.02 -8.57
CA ILE A 472 -8.39 -2.44 -8.00
C ILE A 472 -9.56 -3.37 -8.29
N ALA A 473 -10.04 -4.04 -7.23
CA ALA A 473 -11.16 -4.98 -7.31
C ALA A 473 -12.48 -4.30 -6.90
N PRO A 474 -13.64 -4.70 -7.47
CA PRO A 474 -14.95 -4.20 -7.04
C PRO A 474 -15.22 -4.38 -5.53
N GLU A 475 -14.69 -5.43 -4.92
CA GLU A 475 -14.85 -5.77 -3.51
C GLU A 475 -14.19 -4.75 -2.57
N MET A 476 -13.24 -3.94 -3.08
CA MET A 476 -12.68 -2.81 -2.34
C MET A 476 -13.73 -1.71 -2.07
N SER A 477 -14.87 -1.73 -2.78
CA SER A 477 -16.03 -0.87 -2.54
C SER A 477 -17.01 -1.42 -1.49
N CYS A 478 -16.55 -2.39 -0.70
CA CYS A 478 -17.24 -2.93 0.46
C CYS A 478 -16.43 -2.72 1.73
N LEU A 479 -17.12 -2.77 2.86
CA LEU A 479 -16.55 -2.87 4.20
C LEU A 479 -16.73 -4.29 4.70
N ILE A 480 -15.63 -4.96 5.06
CA ILE A 480 -15.72 -6.26 5.74
C ILE A 480 -15.73 -6.04 7.24
N LEU A 481 -16.60 -6.74 7.96
CA LEU A 481 -16.72 -6.67 9.41
C LEU A 481 -16.60 -8.09 9.99
N ILE A 482 -15.82 -8.21 11.05
CA ILE A 482 -15.49 -9.50 11.67
C ILE A 482 -15.55 -9.34 13.18
N ASN A 483 -16.18 -10.30 13.88
CA ASN A 483 -16.04 -10.38 15.33
C ASN A 483 -14.56 -10.63 15.67
N GLN A 484 -13.96 -9.79 16.52
CA GLN A 484 -12.53 -9.85 16.79
C GLN A 484 -12.08 -11.19 17.40
N ALA A 485 -12.88 -11.80 18.26
CA ALA A 485 -12.55 -13.09 18.86
C ALA A 485 -12.53 -14.22 17.80
N LYS A 486 -13.44 -14.18 16.83
CA LYS A 486 -13.45 -15.11 15.69
C LYS A 486 -12.22 -14.90 14.80
N LEU A 487 -11.88 -13.65 14.48
CA LEU A 487 -10.68 -13.35 13.71
C LEU A 487 -9.42 -13.92 14.40
N LEU A 488 -9.25 -13.65 15.69
CA LEU A 488 -8.10 -14.13 16.46
C LEU A 488 -8.00 -15.67 16.45
N SER A 489 -9.13 -16.37 16.43
CA SER A 489 -9.15 -17.84 16.36
C SER A 489 -8.63 -18.41 15.04
N VAL A 490 -8.75 -17.66 13.92
CA VAL A 490 -8.32 -18.12 12.58
C VAL A 490 -6.92 -17.64 12.19
N ILE A 491 -6.40 -16.58 12.84
CA ILE A 491 -5.04 -16.06 12.61
C ILE A 491 -4.03 -16.52 13.67
N ALA A 492 -4.47 -17.14 14.76
CA ALA A 492 -3.59 -17.78 15.73
C ALA A 492 -2.80 -18.93 15.09
N PRO A 493 -1.56 -19.19 15.52
CA PRO A 493 -0.81 -20.35 15.04
C PRO A 493 -1.61 -21.61 15.35
N GLN A 494 -1.93 -22.40 14.33
CA GLN A 494 -2.40 -23.76 14.56
C GLN A 494 -1.22 -24.49 15.20
N GLY A 495 -1.44 -25.06 16.40
CA GLY A 495 -0.44 -25.91 17.03
C GLY A 495 0.03 -26.94 16.01
N LYS A 496 1.34 -27.21 15.95
CA LYS A 496 1.84 -28.37 15.23
C LYS A 496 1.27 -29.61 15.93
N ASP A 497 0.19 -30.15 15.38
CA ASP A 497 -0.18 -31.55 15.63
C ASP A 497 0.82 -32.48 14.93
#